data_AF-U5EGK7-F1
#
_entry.id   AF-U5EGK7-F1
#
_cell.length_a   1.000
_cell.length_b   1.000
_cell.length_c   1.000
_cell.angle_alpha   90.00
_cell.angle_beta   90.00
_cell.angle_gamma   90.00
#
_symmetry.space_group_name_H-M   'P 1'
#
loop_
_entity.id
_entity.type
_entity.pdbx_description
1 polymer ?
#
loop_
_entity_poly.entity_id
_entity_poly.type
_entity_poly.pdbx_seq_one_letter_code
_entity_poly.pdbx_strand_id
1 'polypeptide(L)' 'MTTFSAQLPDEVYAQLAGAAEADGLSVNAAVVTAVQEWLQARAHRVQERARLQQVLAADPHLRALLGDD' A
#
# COMPACT_ATOMS: atom_id res chain seq x y z
N MET A 1 4.45 -2.37 22.29
CA MET A 1 5.18 -2.64 21.03
C MET A 1 5.27 -4.13 20.86
N THR A 2 4.95 -4.64 19.68
CA THR A 2 5.17 -6.03 19.28
C THR A 2 6.40 -6.10 18.38
N THR A 3 7.19 -7.15 18.54
CA THR A 3 8.39 -7.37 17.73
C THR A 3 8.12 -8.51 16.76
N PHE A 4 8.47 -8.32 15.49
CA PHE A 4 8.51 -9.41 14.52
C PHE A 4 9.87 -9.39 13.83
N SER A 5 10.30 -10.56 13.35
CA SER A 5 11.51 -10.70 12.54
C SER A 5 11.10 -11.12 11.13
N ALA A 6 11.70 -10.49 10.13
CA ALA A 6 11.53 -10.84 8.73
C ALA A 6 12.91 -10.96 8.10
N GLN A 7 13.07 -11.98 7.25
CA GLN A 7 14.26 -12.10 6.42
C GLN A 7 14.04 -11.32 5.14
N LEU A 8 15.02 -10.49 4.81
CA LEU A 8 15.08 -9.70 3.58
C LEU A 8 16.21 -10.27 2.72
N PRO A 9 16.06 -10.30 1.39
CA PRO A 9 17.21 -10.49 0.51
C PRO A 9 18.28 -9.42 0.80
N ASP A 10 19.54 -9.80 0.74
CA ASP A 10 20.66 -8.93 1.11
C ASP A 10 20.69 -7.65 0.27
N GLU A 11 20.34 -7.74 -1.03
CA GLU A 11 20.28 -6.59 -1.93
C GLU A 11 19.20 -5.59 -1.52
N VAL A 12 18.08 -6.08 -0.98
CA VAL A 12 16.97 -5.25 -0.50
C VAL A 12 17.35 -4.59 0.80
N TYR A 13 18.01 -5.33 1.71
CA TYR A 13 18.51 -4.76 2.95
C TYR A 13 19.54 -3.65 2.69
N ALA A 14 20.47 -3.85 1.75
CA ALA A 14 21.47 -2.85 1.38
C ALA A 14 20.83 -1.56 0.85
N GLN A 15 19.85 -1.67 -0.05
CA GLN A 15 19.11 -0.52 -0.57
C GLN A 15 18.34 0.22 0.53
N LEU A 16 17.66 -0.53 1.40
CA LEU A 16 16.91 0.03 2.53
C LEU A 16 17.84 0.75 3.52
N ALA A 17 18.99 0.15 3.83
CA ALA A 17 19.97 0.74 4.73
C ALA A 17 20.54 2.04 4.16
N GLY A 18 20.90 2.06 2.87
CA GLY A 18 21.38 3.27 2.21
C GLY A 18 20.34 4.39 2.16
N ALA A 19 19.07 4.06 1.88
CA ALA A 19 17.98 5.04 1.91
C ALA A 19 17.73 5.58 3.32
N ALA A 20 17.70 4.70 4.33
CA ALA A 20 17.53 5.10 5.73
C ALA A 20 18.67 6.03 6.20
N GLU A 21 19.92 5.72 5.83
CA GLU A 21 21.08 6.56 6.15
C GLU A 21 20.98 7.94 5.48
N ALA A 22 20.59 8.00 4.20
CA ALA A 22 20.41 9.27 3.48
C ALA A 22 19.35 10.17 4.14
N ASP A 23 18.31 9.58 4.72
CA ASP A 23 17.25 10.29 5.43
C ASP A 23 17.55 10.53 6.92
N GLY A 24 18.71 10.08 7.42
CA GLY A 24 19.09 10.20 8.84
C GLY A 24 18.23 9.35 9.78
N LEU A 25 17.67 8.25 9.27
CA LEU A 25 16.78 7.33 9.98
C LEU A 25 17.47 6.00 10.29
N SER A 26 17.01 5.33 11.36
CA SER A 26 17.34 3.92 11.55
C SER A 26 16.59 3.05 10.53
N VAL A 27 17.17 1.90 10.15
CA VAL A 27 16.52 0.91 9.27
C VAL A 27 15.13 0.52 9.81
N ASN A 28 15.01 0.32 11.13
CA ASN A 28 13.73 -0.01 11.74
C ASN A 28 12.70 1.13 11.59
N ALA A 29 13.11 2.38 11.78
CA ALA A 29 12.24 3.52 11.55
C ALA A 29 11.77 3.59 10.08
N ALA A 30 12.69 3.39 9.12
CA ALA A 30 12.36 3.35 7.70
C ALA A 30 11.35 2.24 7.36
N VAL A 31 11.53 1.03 7.92
CA VAL A 31 10.58 -0.09 7.74
C VAL A 31 9.21 0.27 8.31
N VAL A 32 9.15 0.82 9.52
CA VAL A 32 7.89 1.20 10.16
C VAL A 32 7.16 2.25 9.31
N THR A 33 7.87 3.27 8.84
CA THR A 33 7.31 4.30 7.96
C THR A 33 6.75 3.69 6.67
N ALA A 34 7.55 2.86 5.98
CA ALA A 34 7.12 2.21 4.74
C ALA A 34 5.88 1.32 4.93
N VAL A 35 5.79 0.59 6.05
CA VAL A 35 4.61 -0.22 6.37
C VAL A 35 3.39 0.66 6.63
N GLN A 36 3.54 1.78 7.34
CA GLN A 36 2.43 2.71 7.60
C GLN A 36 1.91 3.32 6.30
N GLU A 37 2.80 3.78 5.43
CA GLU A 37 2.44 4.33 4.11
C GLU A 37 1.72 3.29 3.26
N TRP A 38 2.23 2.06 3.23
CA TRP A 38 1.59 0.97 2.49
C TRP A 38 0.19 0.67 3.01
N LEU A 39 0.00 0.62 4.34
CA LEU A 39 -1.31 0.39 4.95
C LEU A 39 -2.30 1.51 4.61
N GLN A 40 -1.87 2.77 4.67
CA GLN A 40 -2.70 3.91 4.33
C GLN A 40 -3.11 3.88 2.85
N ALA A 41 -2.14 3.68 1.94
CA ALA A 41 -2.41 3.60 0.52
C ALA A 41 -3.33 2.41 0.18
N ARG A 42 -3.16 1.26 0.86
CA ARG A 42 -4.05 0.11 0.71
C ARG A 42 -5.47 0.42 1.18
N ALA A 43 -5.63 1.07 2.33
CA ALA A 43 -6.94 1.45 2.84
C ALA A 43 -7.67 2.38 1.86
N HIS A 44 -6.96 3.36 1.29
CA HIS A 44 -7.51 4.26 0.29
C HIS A 44 -8.01 3.50 -0.96
N ARG A 45 -7.17 2.64 -1.54
CA ARG A 45 -7.54 1.84 -2.72
C ARG A 45 -8.74 0.93 -2.47
N VAL A 46 -8.85 0.34 -1.27
CA VAL A 46 -10.01 -0.51 -0.92
C VAL A 46 -11.28 0.33 -0.84
N GLN A 47 -11.23 1.51 -0.23
CA GLN A 47 -12.38 2.42 -0.15
C GLN A 47 -12.81 2.93 -1.52
N GLU A 48 -11.86 3.33 -2.37
CA GLU A 48 -12.14 3.77 -3.73
C GLU A 48 -12.78 2.65 -4.56
N ARG A 49 -12.26 1.43 -4.47
CA ARG A 49 -12.83 0.27 -5.17
C ARG A 49 -14.25 -0.03 -4.69
N ALA A 50 -14.50 0.05 -3.38
CA ALA A 50 -15.84 -0.12 -2.82
C ALA A 50 -16.80 0.98 -3.31
N ARG A 51 -16.35 2.23 -3.39
CA ARG A 51 -17.13 3.35 -3.91
C ARG A 51 -17.46 3.18 -5.40
N LEU A 52 -16.48 2.76 -6.21
CA LEU A 52 -16.70 2.47 -7.63
C LEU A 52 -17.71 1.33 -7.82
N GLN A 53 -17.60 0.26 -7.03
CA GLN A 53 -18.58 -0.83 -7.06
C GLN A 53 -19.98 -0.37 -6.68
N GLN A 54 -20.13 0.53 -5.69
CA GLN A 54 -21.43 1.11 -5.33
C GLN A 54 -22.02 1.96 -6.45
N VAL A 55 -21.20 2.79 -7.11
CA VAL A 55 -21.67 3.61 -8.25
C VAL A 55 -22.10 2.73 -9.42
N LEU A 56 -21.32 1.70 -9.76
CA LEU A 56 -21.67 0.75 -10.81
C LEU A 56 -22.92 -0.07 -10.47
N ALA A 57 -23.12 -0.43 -9.19
CA ALA A 57 -24.32 -1.13 -8.76
C ALA A 57 -25.56 -0.23 -8.75
N ALA A 58 -25.39 1.07 -8.47
CA ALA A 58 -26.47 2.05 -8.41
C ALA A 58 -26.90 2.58 -9.79
N ASP A 59 -26.09 2.41 -10.84
CA ASP A 59 -26.38 2.88 -12.19
C ASP A 59 -26.29 1.76 -13.25
N PRO A 60 -27.43 1.12 -13.59
CA PRO A 60 -27.47 0.07 -14.60
C PRO A 60 -27.19 0.59 -16.03
N HIS A 61 -27.36 1.89 -16.28
CA HIS A 61 -27.03 2.49 -17.58
C HIS A 61 -25.52 2.64 -17.75
N LEU A 62 -24.82 2.96 -16.66
CA LEU A 62 -23.35 3.01 -16.62
C LEU A 62 -22.71 1.62 -16.81
N ARG A 63 -23.33 0.55 -16.27
CA ARG A 63 -22.90 -0.84 -16.52
C ARG A 63 -23.00 -1.23 -18.00
N ALA A 64 -24.12 -0.89 -18.64
CA ALA A 64 -24.34 -1.17 -20.05
C ALA A 64 -23.36 -0.41 -20.97
N LEU A 65 -22.94 0.81 -20.60
CA LEU A 65 -21.96 1.59 -21.36
C LEU A 65 -20.52 1.04 -21.25
N LEU A 66 -20.20 0.34 -20.14
CA LEU A 66 -18.87 -0.22 -19.87
C LEU A 66 -18.69 -1.65 -20.41
N GLY A 67 -19.73 -2.25 -20.99
CA GLY A 67 -19.66 -3.54 -21.68
C GLY A 67 -19.54 -4.76 -20.75
N ASP A 68 -20.03 -4.66 -19.51
CA ASP A 68 -19.97 -5.74 -18.51
C ASP A 68 -21.32 -6.50 -18.44
N ASP A 69 -21.72 -7.06 -19.58
CA ASP A 69 -22.79 -8.07 -19.75
C ASP A 69 -22.19 -9.44 -20.15
#